data_AF-A0A6L7X3G7-F1
#
_entry.id   AF-A0A6L7X3G7-F1
#
_cell.length_a   1.000
_cell.length_b   1.000
_cell.length_c   1.000
_cell.angle_alpha   90.00
_cell.angle_beta   90.00
_cell.angle_gamma   90.00
#
_symmetry.space_group_name_H-M   'P 1'
#
loop_
_entity.id
_entity.type
_entity.pdbx_description
1 polymer ?
#
loop_
_entity_poly.entity_id
_entity_poly.type
_entity_poly.pdbx_seq_one_letter_code
_entity_poly.pdbx_strand_id
1 'polypeptide(L)'
;MMRRNDLAAWLLAGALAGQAGGIVYGLVMRHLGVIESIAALVRLPPSAAGGWIVHMIVAGIIGAGFAALIRRQEHGAGDLLFWGLIYGAVWWIIGPLTLAPLLIRREALAWDLTSAQETFPMLLGHLQYGVTTSLALLLWRRSSFERPTAGAVVRGVLAGVAGAALTGKALVDQGLLGHFTGIDNHDPSGALWLGVLGIGAGTGLAFAAIVPTVRDSAGAALVRGFVFGFLAWILIPLTIVGLATRGMLPWGMGFAHDAFPGLLAYLLFGGILGLAYQWLSVTWRVLFAEATSHDDEGYGTEGLRALGRGSAAGLLGGLFYTVMLARLGSFEGIAQLMRADNAAVGVLVHVLVSVIWGAVYGLLFRRQTYGIGSAVGWGVAFGFFLWVVGPNTLFAVLTGHTPDWAADSAAPRTASLVGHLVYGAVLGVGFHYLEARHNPWWQPRRTRLEARARRRRRQLQTSAPAIWALVMLIALSLPIIFGGSDEMGRNAMKAESTSAEERGPPMDDMQPMR
;
A
#
# COMPACT_ATOMS: atom_id res chain seq x y z
N MET A 1 -27.87 -16.97 16.10
CA MET A 1 -27.88 -17.04 14.62
C MET A 1 -28.61 -15.78 14.12
N MET A 2 -27.90 -14.69 13.83
CA MET A 2 -28.55 -13.44 13.38
C MET A 2 -29.13 -13.67 11.97
N ARG A 3 -30.45 -13.58 11.81
CA ARG A 3 -31.07 -13.55 10.48
C ARG A 3 -30.48 -12.35 9.72
N ARG A 4 -30.10 -12.58 8.46
CA ARG A 4 -29.48 -11.62 7.52
C ARG A 4 -30.24 -10.28 7.33
N ASN A 5 -31.41 -10.12 7.96
CA ASN A 5 -32.32 -8.99 7.84
C ASN A 5 -32.46 -8.12 9.10
N ASP A 6 -31.81 -8.45 10.23
CA ASP A 6 -31.90 -7.61 11.43
C ASP A 6 -30.88 -6.46 11.36
N LEU A 7 -31.30 -5.34 10.78
CA LEU A 7 -30.47 -4.15 10.62
C LEU A 7 -29.94 -3.64 11.97
N ALA A 8 -30.76 -3.69 13.03
CA ALA A 8 -30.39 -3.19 14.35
C ALA A 8 -29.23 -4.02 14.94
N ALA A 9 -29.31 -5.35 14.82
CA ALA A 9 -28.25 -6.26 15.20
C ALA A 9 -26.92 -5.99 14.46
N TRP A 10 -26.99 -5.67 13.15
CA TRP A 10 -25.80 -5.31 12.36
C TRP A 10 -25.19 -3.97 12.79
N LEU A 11 -26.03 -2.97 13.02
CA LEU A 11 -25.57 -1.65 13.47
C LEU A 11 -24.95 -1.73 14.87
N LEU A 12 -25.53 -2.51 15.79
CA LEU A 12 -24.98 -2.72 17.12
C LEU A 12 -23.62 -3.43 17.08
N ALA A 13 -23.50 -4.51 16.30
CA ALA A 13 -22.21 -5.18 16.11
C ALA A 13 -21.16 -4.23 15.51
N GLY A 14 -21.56 -3.40 14.55
CA GLY A 14 -20.73 -2.34 13.99
C GLY A 14 -20.31 -1.30 15.03
N ALA A 15 -21.23 -0.84 15.86
CA ALA A 15 -20.93 0.13 16.91
C ALA A 15 -19.93 -0.43 17.92
N LEU A 16 -20.12 -1.66 18.39
CA LEU A 16 -19.18 -2.33 19.31
C LEU A 16 -17.81 -2.55 18.67
N ALA A 17 -17.78 -2.93 17.39
CA ALA A 17 -16.54 -3.04 16.64
C ALA A 17 -15.84 -1.67 16.48
N GLY A 18 -16.63 -0.61 16.23
CA GLY A 18 -16.18 0.77 16.23
C GLY A 18 -15.58 1.19 17.57
N GLN A 19 -16.17 0.78 18.70
CA GLN A 19 -15.58 1.01 20.02
C GLN A 19 -14.23 0.32 20.18
N ALA A 20 -14.08 -0.92 19.70
CA ALA A 20 -12.80 -1.63 19.75
C ALA A 20 -11.71 -0.88 18.96
N GLY A 21 -12.02 -0.45 17.73
CA GLY A 21 -11.11 0.40 16.96
C GLY A 21 -10.89 1.77 17.60
N GLY A 22 -11.93 2.31 18.20
CA GLY A 22 -11.93 3.58 18.92
C GLY A 22 -11.00 3.55 20.11
N ILE A 23 -10.95 2.47 20.88
CA ILE A 23 -10.00 2.32 22.00
C ILE A 23 -8.56 2.41 21.49
N VAL A 24 -8.22 1.65 20.44
CA VAL A 24 -6.88 1.68 19.84
C VAL A 24 -6.54 3.10 19.37
N TYR A 25 -7.41 3.73 18.59
CA TYR A 25 -7.15 5.07 18.07
C TYR A 25 -7.22 6.17 19.14
N GLY A 26 -8.03 5.99 20.17
CA GLY A 26 -8.11 6.91 21.31
C GLY A 26 -6.83 6.91 22.13
N LEU A 27 -6.20 5.74 22.31
CA LEU A 27 -4.89 5.63 22.95
C LEU A 27 -3.80 6.31 22.10
N VAL A 28 -3.84 6.12 20.79
CA VAL A 28 -2.98 6.86 19.84
C VAL A 28 -3.18 8.37 19.98
N MET A 29 -4.43 8.86 19.92
CA MET A 29 -4.73 10.29 20.04
C MET A 29 -4.32 10.88 21.38
N ARG A 30 -4.43 10.10 22.47
CA ARG A 30 -3.93 10.49 23.78
C ARG A 30 -2.41 10.62 23.78
N HIS A 31 -1.73 9.66 23.16
CA HIS A 31 -0.27 9.71 23.04
C HIS A 31 0.21 10.90 22.19
N LEU A 32 -0.53 11.23 21.13
CA LEU A 32 -0.26 12.38 20.27
C LEU A 32 -0.73 13.73 20.87
N GLY A 33 -1.35 13.74 22.06
CA GLY A 33 -1.84 14.96 22.71
C GLY A 33 -3.07 15.61 22.03
N VAL A 34 -3.74 14.91 21.11
CA VAL A 34 -4.87 15.49 20.35
C VAL A 34 -6.24 15.13 20.94
N ILE A 35 -6.33 14.17 21.86
CA ILE A 35 -7.61 13.68 22.39
C ILE A 35 -8.44 14.79 23.07
N GLU A 36 -7.79 15.74 23.76
CA GLU A 36 -8.46 16.82 24.48
C GLU A 36 -9.24 17.75 23.56
N SER A 37 -8.69 18.01 22.37
CA SER A 37 -9.31 18.87 21.35
C SER A 37 -10.64 18.32 20.82
N ILE A 38 -10.85 17.00 20.90
CA ILE A 38 -12.05 16.33 20.41
C ILE A 38 -13.31 16.76 21.20
N ALA A 39 -13.15 17.17 22.46
CA ALA A 39 -14.26 17.71 23.27
C ALA A 39 -14.93 18.93 22.61
N ALA A 40 -14.16 19.72 21.86
CA ALA A 40 -14.65 20.92 21.18
C ALA A 40 -15.70 20.62 20.09
N LEU A 41 -15.76 19.38 19.55
CA LEU A 41 -16.78 18.98 18.57
C LEU A 41 -18.21 19.18 19.09
N VAL A 42 -18.41 19.01 20.40
CA VAL A 42 -19.69 19.20 21.09
C VAL A 42 -19.71 20.46 21.96
N ARG A 43 -18.79 21.40 21.68
CA ARG A 43 -18.63 22.68 22.41
C ARG A 43 -18.32 22.52 23.90
N LEU A 44 -17.72 21.40 24.29
CA LEU A 44 -17.17 21.22 25.63
C LEU A 44 -15.74 21.79 25.70
N PRO A 45 -15.30 22.27 26.88
CA PRO A 45 -13.91 22.69 27.07
C PRO A 45 -12.93 21.52 26.86
N PRO A 46 -11.70 21.78 26.37
CA PRO A 46 -10.70 20.74 26.17
C PRO A 46 -10.41 19.99 27.46
N SER A 47 -10.60 18.67 27.42
CA SER A 47 -10.31 17.79 28.55
C SER A 47 -10.11 16.36 28.06
N ALA A 48 -9.18 15.62 28.67
CA ALA A 48 -8.89 14.26 28.25
C ALA A 48 -10.11 13.34 28.40
N ALA A 49 -10.87 13.49 29.49
CA ALA A 49 -12.08 12.71 29.74
C ALA A 49 -13.21 13.07 28.75
N GLY A 50 -13.47 14.37 28.54
CA GLY A 50 -14.50 14.82 27.59
C GLY A 50 -14.16 14.39 26.15
N GLY A 51 -12.91 14.58 25.74
CA GLY A 51 -12.41 14.17 24.44
C GLY A 51 -12.50 12.65 24.22
N TRP A 52 -12.14 11.85 25.22
CA TRP A 52 -12.28 10.39 25.19
C TRP A 52 -13.73 9.94 25.02
N ILE A 53 -14.66 10.50 25.79
CA ILE A 53 -16.08 10.14 25.72
C ILE A 53 -16.65 10.50 24.34
N VAL A 54 -16.38 11.71 23.85
CA VAL A 54 -16.85 12.16 22.53
C VAL A 54 -16.26 11.29 21.43
N HIS A 55 -14.96 10.99 21.48
CA HIS A 55 -14.31 10.06 20.57
C HIS A 55 -14.97 8.68 20.58
N MET A 56 -15.27 8.12 21.75
CA MET A 56 -15.96 6.83 21.87
C MET A 56 -17.36 6.87 21.27
N ILE A 57 -18.10 7.96 21.40
CA ILE A 57 -19.42 8.06 20.75
C ILE A 57 -19.27 8.10 19.23
N VAL A 58 -18.33 8.93 18.73
CA VAL A 58 -18.06 9.08 17.30
C VAL A 58 -17.56 7.76 16.69
N ALA A 59 -16.64 7.07 17.35
CA ALA A 59 -16.14 5.76 16.94
C ALA A 59 -17.27 4.73 16.81
N GLY A 60 -18.22 4.69 17.75
CA GLY A 60 -19.37 3.80 17.68
C GLY A 60 -20.29 4.12 16.49
N ILE A 61 -20.55 5.41 16.23
CA ILE A 61 -21.36 5.85 15.09
C ILE A 61 -20.67 5.47 13.77
N ILE A 62 -19.37 5.72 13.66
CA ILE A 62 -18.57 5.39 12.49
C ILE A 62 -18.52 3.87 12.27
N GLY A 63 -18.31 3.08 13.32
CA GLY A 63 -18.32 1.62 13.24
C GLY A 63 -19.68 1.05 12.82
N ALA A 64 -20.78 1.62 13.31
CA ALA A 64 -22.12 1.26 12.84
C ALA A 64 -22.29 1.57 11.34
N GLY A 65 -21.79 2.72 10.88
CA GLY A 65 -21.74 3.09 9.47
C GLY A 65 -20.95 2.08 8.62
N PHE A 66 -19.78 1.64 9.08
CA PHE A 66 -19.00 0.60 8.41
C PHE A 66 -19.80 -0.69 8.25
N ALA A 67 -20.40 -1.20 9.34
CA ALA A 67 -21.21 -2.41 9.30
C ALA A 67 -22.42 -2.29 8.37
N ALA A 68 -23.04 -1.11 8.28
CA ALA A 68 -24.13 -0.84 7.36
C ALA A 68 -23.68 -0.95 5.88
N LEU A 69 -22.51 -0.41 5.54
CA LEU A 69 -21.93 -0.43 4.19
C LEU A 69 -21.57 -1.86 3.73
N ILE A 70 -20.96 -2.65 4.63
CA ILE A 70 -20.48 -3.99 4.28
C ILE A 70 -21.56 -5.08 4.40
N ARG A 71 -22.73 -4.78 5.00
CA ARG A 71 -23.79 -5.76 5.30
C ARG A 71 -24.24 -6.60 4.11
N ARG A 72 -24.29 -5.99 2.91
CA ARG A 72 -24.79 -6.64 1.69
C ARG A 72 -23.72 -7.39 0.93
N GLN A 73 -22.47 -7.31 1.36
CA GLN A 73 -21.35 -7.91 0.66
C GLN A 73 -21.00 -9.28 1.26
N GLU A 74 -20.75 -10.25 0.38
CA GLU A 74 -20.35 -11.61 0.77
C GLU A 74 -18.83 -11.63 0.88
N HIS A 75 -18.31 -11.28 2.05
CA HIS A 75 -16.88 -11.05 2.26
C HIS A 75 -16.19 -12.19 3.00
N GLY A 76 -15.00 -12.57 2.51
CA GLY A 76 -14.01 -13.30 3.30
C GLY A 76 -13.32 -12.38 4.31
N ALA A 77 -12.56 -12.96 5.23
CA ALA A 77 -11.84 -12.21 6.27
C ALA A 77 -10.90 -11.14 5.68
N GLY A 78 -10.14 -11.50 4.64
CA GLY A 78 -9.29 -10.57 3.91
C GLY A 78 -10.04 -9.41 3.28
N ASP A 79 -11.23 -9.65 2.72
CA ASP A 79 -11.97 -8.56 2.08
C ASP A 79 -12.38 -7.49 3.09
N LEU A 80 -12.85 -7.93 4.28
CA LEU A 80 -13.23 -7.02 5.36
C LEU A 80 -12.06 -6.18 5.86
N LEU A 81 -10.86 -6.76 5.96
CA LEU A 81 -9.66 -6.04 6.39
C LEU A 81 -9.32 -4.88 5.44
N PHE A 82 -9.30 -5.14 4.13
CA PHE A 82 -9.00 -4.09 3.14
C PHE A 82 -10.10 -3.03 3.08
N TRP A 83 -11.36 -3.42 3.22
CA TRP A 83 -12.46 -2.45 3.37
C TRP A 83 -12.32 -1.61 4.64
N GLY A 84 -11.90 -2.21 5.76
CA GLY A 84 -11.61 -1.50 7.00
C GLY A 84 -10.50 -0.46 6.82
N LEU A 85 -9.39 -0.84 6.19
CA LEU A 85 -8.27 0.06 5.89
C LEU A 85 -8.70 1.28 5.07
N ILE A 86 -9.38 1.06 3.94
CA ILE A 86 -9.81 2.19 3.10
C ILE A 86 -10.87 3.04 3.81
N TYR A 87 -11.72 2.42 4.62
CA TYR A 87 -12.70 3.14 5.42
C TYR A 87 -12.02 4.06 6.45
N GLY A 88 -10.97 3.57 7.13
CA GLY A 88 -10.11 4.39 7.98
C GLY A 88 -9.51 5.58 7.23
N ALA A 89 -8.89 5.33 6.08
CA ALA A 89 -8.30 6.39 5.26
C ALA A 89 -9.32 7.46 4.81
N VAL A 90 -10.53 7.05 4.44
CA VAL A 90 -11.63 7.99 4.12
C VAL A 90 -11.97 8.86 5.33
N TRP A 91 -11.99 8.29 6.53
CA TRP A 91 -12.21 9.08 7.75
C TRP A 91 -11.05 9.99 8.14
N TRP A 92 -9.82 9.71 7.72
CA TRP A 92 -8.73 10.68 7.86
C TRP A 92 -8.97 11.93 6.99
N ILE A 93 -9.47 11.76 5.76
CA ILE A 93 -9.86 12.88 4.89
C ILE A 93 -11.04 13.65 5.50
N ILE A 94 -12.07 12.93 5.97
CA ILE A 94 -13.29 13.55 6.50
C ILE A 94 -13.02 14.20 7.87
N GLY A 95 -12.31 13.54 8.78
CA GLY A 95 -12.09 14.03 10.14
C GLY A 95 -11.02 15.12 10.18
N PRO A 96 -9.73 14.75 10.29
CA PRO A 96 -8.61 15.69 10.37
C PRO A 96 -8.51 16.75 9.26
N LEU A 97 -8.76 16.39 7.99
CA LEU A 97 -8.56 17.34 6.88
C LEU A 97 -9.80 18.19 6.54
N THR A 98 -11.00 17.80 7.01
CA THR A 98 -12.26 18.46 6.64
C THR A 98 -13.03 18.95 7.87
N LEU A 99 -13.44 18.05 8.77
CA LEU A 99 -14.28 18.40 9.91
C LEU A 99 -13.52 19.12 11.02
N ALA A 100 -12.29 18.73 11.35
CA ALA A 100 -11.52 19.38 12.42
C ALA A 100 -11.22 20.86 12.11
N PRO A 101 -10.76 21.25 10.90
CA PRO A 101 -10.59 22.66 10.54
C PRO A 101 -11.89 23.45 10.67
N LEU A 102 -13.00 22.92 10.14
CA LEU A 102 -14.29 23.62 10.12
C LEU A 102 -14.96 23.73 11.51
N LEU A 103 -14.91 22.65 12.29
CA LEU A 103 -15.70 22.50 13.52
C LEU A 103 -14.90 22.82 14.78
N ILE A 104 -13.60 22.49 14.81
CA ILE A 104 -12.72 22.69 15.96
C ILE A 104 -11.94 24.00 15.79
N ARG A 105 -11.21 24.15 14.67
CA ARG A 105 -10.33 25.32 14.46
C ARG A 105 -11.06 26.57 13.93
N ARG A 106 -12.25 26.40 13.35
CA ARG A 106 -13.02 27.47 12.66
C ARG A 106 -12.24 28.09 11.49
N GLU A 107 -11.49 27.27 10.79
CA GLU A 107 -10.66 27.60 9.62
C GLU A 107 -11.25 27.04 8.33
N ALA A 108 -10.64 27.37 7.18
CA ALA A 108 -10.97 26.79 5.89
C ALA A 108 -10.61 25.29 5.81
N LEU A 109 -11.05 24.63 4.73
CA LEU A 109 -10.69 23.23 4.45
C LEU A 109 -9.16 23.08 4.35
N ALA A 110 -8.62 22.05 5.00
CA ALA A 110 -7.19 21.77 5.09
C ALA A 110 -6.74 20.80 3.99
N TRP A 111 -7.18 21.04 2.74
CA TRP A 111 -6.92 20.17 1.59
C TRP A 111 -5.67 20.60 0.83
N ASP A 112 -4.56 20.69 1.56
CA ASP A 112 -3.25 21.07 1.05
C ASP A 112 -2.17 20.11 1.60
N LEU A 113 -0.97 20.18 1.01
CA LEU A 113 0.12 19.27 1.35
C LEU A 113 0.62 19.47 2.80
N THR A 114 0.74 20.72 3.26
CA THR A 114 1.24 21.05 4.60
C THR A 114 0.30 20.50 5.67
N SER A 115 -1.00 20.73 5.53
CA SER A 115 -2.01 20.15 6.41
C SER A 115 -2.01 18.61 6.40
N ALA A 116 -1.76 17.99 5.24
CA ALA A 116 -1.65 16.54 5.13
C ALA A 116 -0.41 15.98 5.85
N GLN A 117 0.70 16.72 5.86
CA GLN A 117 1.92 16.39 6.60
C GLN A 117 1.72 16.52 8.11
N GLU A 118 1.13 17.63 8.57
CA GLU A 118 0.81 17.85 10.00
C GLU A 118 -0.10 16.76 10.56
N THR A 119 -1.04 16.28 9.75
CA THR A 119 -2.03 15.27 10.14
C THR A 119 -1.64 13.84 9.75
N PHE A 120 -0.44 13.61 9.24
CA PHE A 120 0.05 12.28 8.85
C PHE A 120 0.03 11.26 10.02
N PRO A 121 0.42 11.59 11.26
CA PRO A 121 0.29 10.66 12.38
C PRO A 121 -1.16 10.17 12.58
N MET A 122 -2.15 11.03 12.32
CA MET A 122 -3.56 10.66 12.42
C MET A 122 -3.99 9.74 11.27
N LEU A 123 -3.37 9.76 10.10
CA LEU A 123 -3.64 8.79 9.04
C LEU A 123 -3.33 7.38 9.53
N LEU A 124 -2.16 7.17 10.14
CA LEU A 124 -1.78 5.87 10.71
C LEU A 124 -2.78 5.41 11.77
N GLY A 125 -3.21 6.31 12.65
CA GLY A 125 -4.25 6.03 13.65
C GLY A 125 -5.60 5.64 13.05
N HIS A 126 -6.04 6.31 11.98
CA HIS A 126 -7.28 5.97 11.28
C HIS A 126 -7.18 4.64 10.53
N LEU A 127 -6.03 4.31 9.93
CA LEU A 127 -5.80 3.01 9.31
C LEU A 127 -5.90 1.88 10.36
N GLN A 128 -5.31 2.07 11.55
CA GLN A 128 -5.43 1.13 12.66
C GLN A 128 -6.86 1.03 13.23
N TYR A 129 -7.58 2.15 13.31
CA TYR A 129 -9.00 2.17 13.64
C TYR A 129 -9.78 1.27 12.68
N GLY A 130 -9.57 1.42 11.37
CA GLY A 130 -10.22 0.64 10.33
C GLY A 130 -9.90 -0.85 10.41
N VAL A 131 -8.62 -1.20 10.59
CA VAL A 131 -8.16 -2.58 10.79
C VAL A 131 -8.84 -3.20 12.01
N THR A 132 -8.73 -2.56 13.17
CA THR A 132 -9.28 -3.08 14.42
C THR A 132 -10.80 -3.21 14.36
N THR A 133 -11.50 -2.22 13.80
CA THR A 133 -12.96 -2.26 13.60
C THR A 133 -13.35 -3.45 12.71
N SER A 134 -12.66 -3.64 11.59
CA SER A 134 -12.97 -4.76 10.68
C SER A 134 -12.69 -6.14 11.31
N LEU A 135 -11.61 -6.28 12.06
CA LEU A 135 -11.26 -7.52 12.76
C LEU A 135 -12.22 -7.80 13.93
N ALA A 136 -12.58 -6.79 14.72
CA ALA A 136 -13.57 -6.93 15.79
C ALA A 136 -14.94 -7.36 15.24
N LEU A 137 -15.37 -6.75 14.13
CA LEU A 137 -16.61 -7.13 13.46
C LEU A 137 -16.56 -8.55 12.89
N LEU A 138 -15.40 -8.97 12.36
CA LEU A 138 -15.16 -10.34 11.90
C LEU A 138 -15.30 -11.34 13.05
N LEU A 139 -14.61 -11.09 14.17
CA LEU A 139 -14.60 -11.95 15.35
C LEU A 139 -16.00 -12.07 15.97
N TRP A 140 -16.74 -10.96 16.03
CA TRP A 140 -18.12 -10.94 16.51
C TRP A 140 -19.04 -11.82 15.65
N ARG A 141 -18.80 -11.87 14.34
CA ARG A 141 -19.67 -12.60 13.43
C ARG A 141 -19.49 -14.12 13.49
N ARG A 142 -18.34 -14.66 13.93
CA ARG A 142 -17.94 -16.10 14.09
C ARG A 142 -18.26 -17.08 12.95
N SER A 143 -19.24 -16.83 12.08
CA SER A 143 -19.79 -17.70 11.03
C SER A 143 -19.13 -17.50 9.66
N SER A 144 -18.17 -16.58 9.55
CA SER A 144 -17.50 -16.25 8.29
C SER A 144 -15.99 -16.52 8.31
N PHE A 145 -15.46 -17.07 9.42
CA PHE A 145 -14.05 -17.44 9.51
C PHE A 145 -13.84 -18.84 8.92
N GLU A 146 -13.40 -18.90 7.66
CA GLU A 146 -12.80 -20.12 7.12
C GLU A 146 -11.49 -20.35 7.89
N ARG A 147 -11.46 -21.38 8.75
CA ARG A 147 -10.21 -21.73 9.45
C ARG A 147 -9.16 -22.11 8.41
N PRO A 148 -7.94 -21.54 8.47
CA PRO A 148 -6.89 -21.90 7.53
C PRO A 148 -6.57 -23.40 7.72
N THR A 149 -6.45 -24.11 6.61
CA THR A 149 -5.97 -25.50 6.64
C THR A 149 -4.50 -25.53 7.02
N ALA A 150 -4.01 -26.64 7.58
CA ALA A 150 -2.58 -26.80 7.87
C ALA A 150 -1.71 -26.54 6.62
N GLY A 151 -2.16 -26.99 5.45
CA GLY A 151 -1.49 -26.71 4.17
C GLY A 151 -1.47 -25.21 3.81
N ALA A 152 -2.55 -24.47 4.08
CA ALA A 152 -2.55 -23.02 3.88
C ALA A 152 -1.54 -22.33 4.82
N VAL A 153 -1.49 -22.74 6.09
CA VAL A 153 -0.53 -22.21 7.07
C VAL A 153 0.90 -22.46 6.62
N VAL A 154 1.26 -23.70 6.23
CA VAL A 154 2.61 -24.04 5.78
C VAL A 154 3.01 -23.20 4.56
N ARG A 155 2.14 -23.10 3.55
CA ARG A 155 2.41 -22.26 2.37
C ARG A 155 2.58 -20.79 2.71
N GLY A 156 1.77 -20.28 3.65
CA GLY A 156 1.87 -18.91 4.13
C GLY A 156 3.21 -18.62 4.78
N VAL A 157 3.62 -19.47 5.73
CA VAL A 157 4.91 -19.36 6.41
C VAL A 157 6.08 -19.46 5.42
N LEU A 158 6.07 -20.44 4.51
CA LEU A 158 7.12 -20.59 3.51
C LEU A 158 7.22 -19.36 2.58
N ALA A 159 6.09 -18.87 2.09
CA ALA A 159 6.04 -17.67 1.26
C ALA A 159 6.54 -16.43 2.02
N GLY A 160 6.19 -16.30 3.31
CA GLY A 160 6.64 -15.21 4.17
C GLY A 160 8.14 -15.26 4.46
N VAL A 161 8.68 -16.43 4.79
CA VAL A 161 10.12 -16.62 5.00
C VAL A 161 10.90 -16.33 3.71
N ALA A 162 10.43 -16.84 2.57
CA ALA A 162 11.07 -16.58 1.28
C ALA A 162 11.05 -15.10 0.90
N GLY A 163 9.91 -14.43 1.09
CA GLY A 163 9.78 -13.00 0.85
C GLY A 163 10.73 -12.18 1.73
N ALA A 164 10.75 -12.46 3.03
CA ALA A 164 11.58 -11.74 3.98
C ALA A 164 13.08 -11.99 3.75
N ALA A 165 13.47 -13.21 3.35
CA ALA A 165 14.85 -13.51 2.99
C ALA A 165 15.34 -12.71 1.77
N LEU A 166 14.51 -12.63 0.72
CA LEU A 166 14.84 -11.89 -0.50
C LEU A 166 14.94 -10.38 -0.25
N THR A 167 13.99 -9.79 0.49
CA THR A 167 14.04 -8.36 0.81
C THR A 167 15.11 -8.03 1.85
N GLY A 168 15.30 -8.90 2.84
CA GLY A 168 16.36 -8.77 3.84
C GLY A 168 17.74 -8.73 3.18
N LYS A 169 17.97 -9.53 2.13
CA LYS A 169 19.24 -9.51 1.39
C LYS A 169 19.48 -8.16 0.74
N ALA A 170 18.47 -7.61 0.07
CA ALA A 170 18.55 -6.29 -0.55
C ALA A 170 18.84 -5.18 0.49
N LEU A 171 18.31 -5.31 1.71
CA LEU A 171 18.56 -4.36 2.80
C LEU A 171 19.92 -4.50 3.45
N VAL A 172 20.46 -5.72 3.58
CA VAL A 172 21.80 -5.96 4.13
C VAL A 172 22.85 -5.24 3.31
N ASP A 173 22.75 -5.33 1.99
CA ASP A 173 23.71 -4.69 1.07
C ASP A 173 23.67 -3.14 1.17
N GLN A 174 22.62 -2.58 1.79
CA GLN A 174 22.44 -1.14 2.03
C GLN A 174 22.71 -0.74 3.49
N GLY A 175 22.96 -1.69 4.41
CA GLY A 175 23.03 -1.40 5.85
C GLY A 175 21.69 -1.00 6.47
N LEU A 176 20.56 -1.37 5.84
CA LEU A 176 19.21 -0.92 6.23
C LEU A 176 18.36 -2.04 6.88
N LEU A 177 18.99 -3.13 7.32
CA LEU A 177 18.28 -4.29 7.87
C LEU A 177 17.41 -3.93 9.09
N GLY A 178 17.88 -3.00 9.93
CA GLY A 178 17.15 -2.49 11.08
C GLY A 178 15.85 -1.75 10.75
N HIS A 179 15.72 -1.16 9.56
CA HIS A 179 14.46 -0.54 9.12
C HIS A 179 13.36 -1.59 8.87
N PHE A 180 13.73 -2.85 8.61
CA PHE A 180 12.77 -3.94 8.45
C PHE A 180 12.27 -4.44 9.80
N THR A 181 13.18 -4.63 10.76
CA THR A 181 12.86 -5.15 12.09
C THR A 181 12.33 -4.09 13.04
N GLY A 182 12.65 -2.81 12.81
CA GLY A 182 12.44 -1.71 13.75
C GLY A 182 13.46 -1.69 14.90
N ILE A 183 14.52 -2.49 14.81
CA ILE A 183 15.59 -2.61 15.81
C ILE A 183 16.84 -1.92 15.25
N ASP A 184 17.55 -1.16 16.09
CA ASP A 184 18.70 -0.37 15.65
C ASP A 184 19.86 -1.26 15.15
N ASN A 185 20.57 -0.78 14.12
CA ASN A 185 21.60 -1.52 13.38
C ASN A 185 22.89 -1.84 14.18
N HIS A 186 22.94 -1.55 15.48
CA HIS A 186 24.10 -1.85 16.33
C HIS A 186 24.14 -3.32 16.77
N ASP A 187 23.04 -4.06 16.54
CA ASP A 187 22.97 -5.49 16.83
C ASP A 187 23.75 -6.34 15.82
N PRO A 188 24.31 -7.49 16.26
CA PRO A 188 25.01 -8.40 15.37
C PRO A 188 24.08 -8.86 14.24
N SER A 189 24.56 -8.81 13.00
CA SER A 189 23.79 -9.10 11.78
C SER A 189 22.98 -10.40 11.86
N GLY A 190 23.48 -11.41 12.57
CA GLY A 190 22.77 -12.68 12.80
C GLY A 190 21.46 -12.53 13.59
N ALA A 191 21.40 -11.69 14.63
CA ALA A 191 20.19 -11.47 15.41
C ALA A 191 19.11 -10.73 14.60
N LEU A 192 19.53 -9.72 13.82
CA LEU A 192 18.65 -9.00 12.91
C LEU A 192 18.06 -9.93 11.85
N TRP A 193 18.85 -10.86 11.30
CA TRP A 193 18.37 -11.87 10.36
C TRP A 193 17.32 -12.81 10.96
N LEU A 194 17.50 -13.26 12.20
CA LEU A 194 16.47 -14.05 12.90
C LEU A 194 15.19 -13.23 13.07
N GLY A 195 15.30 -11.94 13.39
CA GLY A 195 14.17 -11.01 13.43
C GLY A 195 13.43 -10.91 12.09
N VAL A 196 14.17 -10.73 10.99
CA VAL A 196 13.61 -10.67 9.62
C VAL A 196 12.86 -11.95 9.26
N LEU A 197 13.46 -13.13 9.50
CA LEU A 197 12.81 -14.41 9.20
C LEU A 197 11.61 -14.68 10.10
N GLY A 198 11.68 -14.28 11.38
CA GLY A 198 10.57 -14.35 12.33
C GLY A 198 9.39 -13.48 11.91
N ILE A 199 9.65 -12.23 11.51
CA ILE A 199 8.65 -11.32 10.93
C ILE A 199 8.06 -11.92 9.65
N GLY A 200 8.90 -12.49 8.78
CA GLY A 200 8.48 -13.17 7.55
C GLY A 200 7.51 -14.32 7.85
N ALA A 201 7.87 -15.22 8.76
CA ALA A 201 7.03 -16.34 9.17
C ALA A 201 5.70 -15.89 9.80
N GLY A 202 5.75 -14.94 10.74
CA GLY A 202 4.57 -14.40 11.42
C GLY A 202 3.62 -13.69 10.46
N THR A 203 4.16 -12.88 9.55
CA THR A 203 3.36 -12.16 8.54
C THR A 203 2.78 -13.12 7.51
N GLY A 204 3.54 -14.15 7.10
CA GLY A 204 3.05 -15.22 6.23
C GLY A 204 1.91 -16.03 6.85
N LEU A 205 2.01 -16.33 8.15
CA LEU A 205 0.93 -16.95 8.93
C LEU A 205 -0.32 -16.06 8.97
N ALA A 206 -0.14 -14.77 9.29
CA ALA A 206 -1.24 -13.80 9.31
C ALA A 206 -1.92 -13.69 7.93
N PHE A 207 -1.13 -13.63 6.86
CA PHE A 207 -1.65 -13.60 5.49
C PHE A 207 -2.48 -14.83 5.17
N ALA A 208 -2.00 -16.03 5.50
CA ALA A 208 -2.75 -17.28 5.29
C ALA A 208 -4.01 -17.38 6.15
N ALA A 209 -4.01 -16.83 7.37
CA ALA A 209 -5.20 -16.79 8.22
C ALA A 209 -6.28 -15.86 7.66
N ILE A 210 -5.88 -14.78 7.00
CA ILE A 210 -6.77 -13.77 6.43
C ILE A 210 -7.23 -14.17 5.01
N VAL A 211 -6.36 -14.85 4.25
CA VAL A 211 -6.58 -15.33 2.88
C VAL A 211 -6.37 -16.86 2.81
N PRO A 212 -7.24 -17.66 3.46
CA PRO A 212 -7.06 -19.11 3.56
C PRO A 212 -7.23 -19.82 2.21
N THR A 213 -8.05 -19.26 1.32
CA THR A 213 -8.28 -19.81 -0.02
C THR A 213 -7.89 -18.81 -1.11
N VAL A 214 -7.04 -19.28 -2.01
CA VAL A 214 -6.58 -18.51 -3.16
C VAL A 214 -7.58 -18.63 -4.30
N ARG A 215 -8.38 -17.58 -4.52
CA ARG A 215 -9.37 -17.49 -5.61
C ARG A 215 -9.00 -16.49 -6.71
N ASP A 216 -7.95 -15.71 -6.46
CA ASP A 216 -7.53 -14.60 -7.28
C ASP A 216 -6.50 -15.01 -8.36
N SER A 217 -6.29 -14.13 -9.35
CA SER A 217 -5.16 -14.26 -10.28
C SER A 217 -3.85 -13.85 -9.59
N ALA A 218 -2.71 -14.21 -10.18
CA ALA A 218 -1.41 -13.83 -9.67
C ALA A 218 -1.25 -12.30 -9.52
N GLY A 219 -1.77 -11.49 -10.46
CA GLY A 219 -1.76 -10.03 -10.35
C GLY A 219 -2.57 -9.52 -9.16
N ALA A 220 -3.76 -10.07 -8.92
CA ALA A 220 -4.55 -9.70 -7.76
C ALA A 220 -3.88 -10.12 -6.43
N ALA A 221 -3.24 -11.29 -6.40
CA ALA A 221 -2.44 -11.74 -5.25
C ALA A 221 -1.22 -10.85 -5.00
N LEU A 222 -0.52 -10.40 -6.05
CA LEU A 222 0.59 -9.44 -5.98
C LEU A 222 0.14 -8.15 -5.31
N VAL A 223 -0.91 -7.51 -5.81
CA VAL A 223 -1.36 -6.20 -5.29
C VAL A 223 -1.91 -6.34 -3.88
N ARG A 224 -2.65 -7.43 -3.59
CA ARG A 224 -3.12 -7.74 -2.23
C ARG A 224 -1.94 -7.91 -1.27
N GLY A 225 -0.91 -8.63 -1.69
CA GLY A 225 0.33 -8.79 -0.97
C GLY A 225 1.00 -7.43 -0.72
N PHE A 226 1.07 -6.57 -1.72
CA PHE A 226 1.63 -5.20 -1.62
C PHE A 226 0.96 -4.38 -0.52
N VAL A 227 -0.38 -4.34 -0.52
CA VAL A 227 -1.17 -3.64 0.51
C VAL A 227 -1.03 -4.30 1.88
N PHE A 228 -0.89 -5.63 1.94
CA PHE A 228 -0.63 -6.33 3.19
C PHE A 228 0.76 -6.05 3.74
N GLY A 229 1.77 -5.90 2.87
CA GLY A 229 3.11 -5.45 3.22
C GLY A 229 3.09 -4.05 3.83
N PHE A 230 2.38 -3.11 3.20
CA PHE A 230 2.14 -1.77 3.78
C PHE A 230 1.51 -1.83 5.18
N LEU A 231 0.50 -2.68 5.36
CA LEU A 231 -0.11 -2.89 6.67
C LEU A 231 0.90 -3.46 7.68
N ALA A 232 1.72 -4.43 7.28
CA ALA A 232 2.74 -5.02 8.15
C ALA A 232 3.81 -3.98 8.55
N TRP A 233 4.21 -3.09 7.64
CA TRP A 233 5.10 -1.96 7.96
C TRP A 233 4.50 -1.05 9.03
N ILE A 234 3.22 -0.67 8.90
CA ILE A 234 2.55 0.15 9.92
C ILE A 234 2.50 -0.58 11.27
N LEU A 235 2.08 -1.84 11.28
CA LEU A 235 1.83 -2.56 12.54
C LEU A 235 3.12 -3.01 13.23
N ILE A 236 4.12 -3.48 12.49
CA ILE A 236 5.29 -4.13 13.08
C ILE A 236 6.34 -3.08 13.48
N PRO A 237 7.16 -2.51 12.58
CA PRO A 237 8.21 -1.59 12.98
C PRO A 237 7.68 -0.26 13.52
N LEU A 238 6.61 0.33 12.94
CA LEU A 238 6.15 1.65 13.38
C LEU A 238 5.32 1.60 14.67
N THR A 239 4.68 0.48 15.00
CA THR A 239 3.74 0.40 16.13
C THR A 239 4.18 -0.56 17.20
N ILE A 240 4.22 -1.87 16.93
CA ILE A 240 4.54 -2.88 17.94
C ILE A 240 5.97 -2.71 18.44
N VAL A 241 6.93 -2.63 17.52
CA VAL A 241 8.35 -2.49 17.88
C VAL A 241 8.60 -1.09 18.44
N GLY A 242 8.11 -0.04 17.79
CA GLY A 242 8.20 1.33 18.32
C GLY A 242 7.72 1.47 19.76
N LEU A 243 6.56 0.90 20.09
CA LEU A 243 6.07 0.88 21.48
C LEU A 243 6.94 0.02 22.40
N ALA A 244 7.36 -1.16 21.96
CA ALA A 244 8.11 -2.09 22.79
C ALA A 244 9.53 -1.61 23.10
N THR A 245 10.20 -0.96 22.15
CA THR A 245 11.61 -0.54 22.30
C THR A 245 11.74 0.92 22.74
N ARG A 246 10.82 1.81 22.33
CA ARG A 246 10.91 3.25 22.59
C ARG A 246 9.87 3.77 23.56
N GLY A 247 8.86 2.98 23.93
CA GLY A 247 7.76 3.41 24.81
C GLY A 247 6.83 4.47 24.20
N MET A 248 7.00 4.79 22.91
CA MET A 248 6.26 5.83 22.21
C MET A 248 5.97 5.47 20.76
N LEU A 249 5.01 6.15 20.13
CA LEU A 249 4.70 6.02 18.71
C LEU A 249 5.51 7.06 17.93
N PRO A 250 6.58 6.66 17.22
CA PRO A 250 7.45 7.60 16.51
C PRO A 250 6.80 8.05 15.19
N TRP A 251 5.54 8.48 15.17
CA TRP A 251 4.81 8.70 13.91
C TRP A 251 4.98 10.08 13.31
N GLY A 252 5.90 10.89 13.85
CA GLY A 252 6.21 12.21 13.31
C GLY A 252 6.80 12.16 11.90
N MET A 253 6.73 13.29 11.18
CA MET A 253 7.17 13.38 9.79
C MET A 253 8.64 13.01 9.57
N GLY A 254 9.54 13.46 10.45
CA GLY A 254 10.96 13.08 10.37
C GLY A 254 11.18 11.56 10.44
N PHE A 255 10.48 10.89 11.35
CA PHE A 255 10.57 9.43 11.43
C PHE A 255 9.90 8.73 10.25
N ALA A 256 8.77 9.24 9.74
CA ALA A 256 8.14 8.67 8.56
C ALA A 256 9.07 8.73 7.32
N HIS A 257 9.82 9.83 7.20
CA HIS A 257 10.87 10.00 6.20
C HIS A 257 12.00 9.00 6.40
N ASP A 258 12.53 8.87 7.62
CA ASP A 258 13.60 7.91 7.95
C ASP A 258 13.15 6.44 7.80
N ALA A 259 11.87 6.15 8.01
CA ALA A 259 11.29 4.82 7.89
C ALA A 259 10.90 4.44 6.45
N PHE A 260 11.01 5.37 5.50
CA PHE A 260 10.68 5.14 4.09
C PHE A 260 11.42 3.97 3.42
N PRO A 261 12.71 3.70 3.69
CA PRO A 261 13.35 2.50 3.14
C PRO A 261 12.66 1.21 3.60
N GLY A 262 12.19 1.19 4.85
CA GLY A 262 11.37 0.12 5.40
C GLY A 262 10.05 -0.02 4.62
N LEU A 263 9.38 1.08 4.27
CA LEU A 263 8.15 1.03 3.46
C LEU A 263 8.39 0.30 2.13
N LEU A 264 9.43 0.68 1.36
CA LEU A 264 9.74 0.02 0.09
C LEU A 264 10.04 -1.47 0.29
N ALA A 265 10.80 -1.82 1.31
CA ALA A 265 11.11 -3.22 1.64
C ALA A 265 9.86 -4.04 1.96
N TYR A 266 8.96 -3.50 2.77
CA TYR A 266 7.71 -4.17 3.14
C TYR A 266 6.73 -4.28 1.97
N LEU A 267 6.68 -3.28 1.07
CA LEU A 267 5.89 -3.36 -0.16
C LEU A 267 6.39 -4.50 -1.07
N LEU A 268 7.69 -4.58 -1.31
CA LEU A 268 8.31 -5.67 -2.08
C LEU A 268 8.10 -7.03 -1.41
N PHE A 269 8.32 -7.10 -0.10
CA PHE A 269 8.12 -8.30 0.72
C PHE A 269 6.69 -8.81 0.59
N GLY A 270 5.71 -7.92 0.78
CA GLY A 270 4.29 -8.25 0.64
C GLY A 270 3.95 -8.74 -0.76
N GLY A 271 4.47 -8.08 -1.80
CA GLY A 271 4.28 -8.51 -3.19
C GLY A 271 4.83 -9.92 -3.47
N ILE A 272 6.04 -10.22 -2.99
CA ILE A 272 6.67 -11.55 -3.08
C ILE A 272 5.86 -12.58 -2.30
N LEU A 273 5.46 -12.27 -1.07
CA LEU A 273 4.61 -13.13 -0.23
C LEU A 273 3.32 -13.50 -0.97
N GLY A 274 2.61 -12.51 -1.53
CA GLY A 274 1.36 -12.74 -2.26
C GLY A 274 1.54 -13.65 -3.47
N LEU A 275 2.59 -13.40 -4.28
CA LEU A 275 2.90 -14.21 -5.46
C LEU A 275 3.36 -15.62 -5.10
N ALA A 276 4.27 -15.78 -4.13
CA ALA A 276 4.78 -17.07 -3.69
C ALA A 276 3.66 -17.91 -3.06
N TYR A 277 2.80 -17.31 -2.25
CA TYR A 277 1.65 -17.99 -1.65
C TYR A 277 0.65 -18.46 -2.72
N GLN A 278 0.36 -17.61 -3.71
CA GLN A 278 -0.46 -17.97 -4.87
C GLN A 278 0.15 -19.16 -5.62
N TRP A 279 1.43 -19.08 -5.96
CA TRP A 279 2.14 -20.09 -6.72
C TRP A 279 2.15 -21.43 -5.98
N LEU A 280 2.56 -21.44 -4.71
CA LEU A 280 2.51 -22.64 -3.87
C LEU A 280 1.11 -23.23 -3.77
N SER A 281 0.08 -22.39 -3.70
CA SER A 281 -1.32 -22.85 -3.60
C SER A 281 -1.85 -23.44 -4.91
N VAL A 282 -1.45 -22.88 -6.05
CA VAL A 282 -1.76 -23.46 -7.38
C VAL A 282 -1.04 -24.78 -7.56
N THR A 283 0.28 -24.82 -7.32
CA THR A 283 1.10 -26.04 -7.42
C THR A 283 0.55 -27.15 -6.52
N TRP A 284 0.18 -26.82 -5.27
CA TRP A 284 -0.43 -27.77 -4.35
C TRP A 284 -1.72 -28.38 -4.91
N ARG A 285 -2.62 -27.56 -5.48
CA ARG A 285 -3.86 -28.07 -6.07
C ARG A 285 -3.60 -28.95 -7.29
N VAL A 286 -2.63 -28.61 -8.13
CA VAL A 286 -2.29 -29.40 -9.31
C VAL A 286 -1.69 -30.76 -8.91
N LEU A 287 -0.82 -30.79 -7.91
CA LEU A 287 -0.14 -32.01 -7.49
C LEU A 287 -1.01 -32.94 -6.63
N PHE A 288 -1.95 -32.40 -5.85
CA PHE A 288 -2.62 -33.14 -4.78
C PHE A 288 -4.15 -33.07 -4.79
N ALA A 289 -4.79 -32.31 -5.69
CA ALA A 289 -6.25 -32.29 -5.83
C ALA A 289 -6.68 -32.78 -7.22
N GLU A 290 -7.80 -33.50 -7.31
CA GLU A 290 -8.38 -33.90 -8.59
C GLU A 290 -8.70 -32.66 -9.44
N ALA A 291 -8.21 -32.67 -10.68
CA ALA A 291 -8.39 -31.59 -11.62
C ALA A 291 -9.89 -31.34 -11.86
N THR A 292 -10.37 -30.18 -11.42
CA THR A 292 -11.76 -29.77 -11.71
C THR A 292 -11.93 -29.55 -13.22
N SER A 293 -13.12 -29.91 -13.72
CA SER A 293 -13.49 -29.82 -15.13
C SER A 293 -13.29 -28.41 -15.69
N HIS A 294 -12.63 -28.30 -16.84
CA HIS A 294 -12.35 -27.01 -17.50
C HIS A 294 -13.37 -26.73 -18.61
N ASP A 295 -14.13 -25.64 -18.44
CA ASP A 295 -15.15 -25.16 -19.40
C ASP A 295 -14.65 -24.04 -20.35
N ASP A 296 -13.37 -23.67 -20.33
CA ASP A 296 -12.81 -22.61 -21.17
C ASP A 296 -11.55 -23.10 -21.92
N GLU A 297 -11.28 -22.52 -23.09
CA GLU A 297 -10.17 -22.77 -24.04
C GLU A 297 -8.87 -23.34 -23.41
N GLY A 298 -8.21 -24.27 -24.10
CA GLY A 298 -6.97 -24.91 -23.61
C GLY A 298 -5.87 -23.90 -23.21
N TYR A 299 -5.19 -24.19 -22.09
CA TYR A 299 -4.26 -23.30 -21.37
C TYR A 299 -3.23 -22.57 -22.25
N GLY A 300 -2.74 -23.20 -23.32
CA GLY A 300 -1.71 -22.63 -24.19
C GLY A 300 -2.20 -21.46 -25.04
N THR A 301 -3.41 -21.56 -25.61
CA THR A 301 -3.95 -20.52 -26.51
C THR A 301 -4.36 -19.26 -25.75
N GLU A 302 -4.89 -19.42 -24.53
CA GLU A 302 -5.27 -18.30 -23.67
C GLU A 302 -4.03 -17.51 -23.20
N GLY A 303 -2.97 -18.22 -22.80
CA GLY A 303 -1.71 -17.60 -22.36
C GLY A 303 -1.04 -16.77 -23.46
N LEU A 304 -0.93 -17.32 -24.67
CA LEU A 304 -0.35 -16.61 -25.81
C LEU A 304 -1.14 -15.35 -26.18
N ARG A 305 -2.48 -15.40 -26.12
CA ARG A 305 -3.32 -14.23 -26.36
C ARG A 305 -3.16 -13.18 -25.27
N ALA A 306 -3.09 -13.59 -24.01
CA ALA A 306 -2.85 -12.69 -22.89
C ALA A 306 -1.49 -11.97 -23.05
N LEU A 307 -0.46 -12.71 -23.45
CA LEU A 307 0.87 -12.18 -23.75
C LEU A 307 0.81 -11.16 -24.90
N GLY A 308 0.24 -11.53 -26.05
CA GLY A 308 0.18 -10.64 -27.21
C GLY A 308 -0.65 -9.37 -26.97
N ARG A 309 -1.81 -9.49 -26.31
CA ARG A 309 -2.63 -8.31 -25.93
C ARG A 309 -1.93 -7.45 -24.90
N GLY A 310 -1.25 -8.08 -23.95
CA GLY A 310 -0.42 -7.42 -22.95
C GLY A 310 0.68 -6.59 -23.60
N SER A 311 1.46 -7.20 -24.51
CA SER A 311 2.52 -6.54 -25.28
C SER A 311 2.00 -5.34 -26.08
N ALA A 312 0.88 -5.50 -26.79
CA ALA A 312 0.28 -4.40 -27.56
C ALA A 312 -0.20 -3.25 -26.65
N ALA A 313 -0.82 -3.58 -25.52
CA ALA A 313 -1.25 -2.58 -24.54
C ALA A 313 -0.07 -1.91 -23.82
N GLY A 314 1.02 -2.65 -23.59
CA GLY A 314 2.29 -2.15 -23.05
C GLY A 314 2.95 -1.16 -23.99
N LEU A 315 2.95 -1.43 -25.29
CA LEU A 315 3.42 -0.49 -26.30
C LEU A 315 2.61 0.82 -26.27
N LEU A 316 1.27 0.73 -26.17
CA LEU A 316 0.41 1.92 -26.06
C LEU A 316 0.74 2.76 -24.81
N GLY A 317 0.89 2.11 -23.65
CA GLY A 317 1.31 2.80 -22.42
C GLY A 317 2.72 3.38 -22.54
N GLY A 318 3.64 2.63 -23.15
CA GLY A 318 5.04 3.01 -23.35
C GLY A 318 5.18 4.26 -24.21
N LEU A 319 4.43 4.34 -25.31
CA LEU A 319 4.38 5.52 -26.19
C LEU A 319 3.91 6.78 -25.46
N PHE A 320 2.90 6.64 -24.59
CA PHE A 320 2.48 7.76 -23.75
C PHE A 320 3.60 8.18 -22.79
N TYR A 321 4.26 7.21 -22.16
CA TYR A 321 5.32 7.48 -21.20
C TYR A 321 6.59 8.07 -21.84
N THR A 322 6.86 7.79 -23.12
CA THR A 322 7.95 8.39 -23.91
C THR A 322 7.91 9.92 -23.87
N VAL A 323 6.73 10.54 -23.91
CA VAL A 323 6.59 12.00 -23.86
C VAL A 323 7.11 12.56 -22.54
N MET A 324 6.80 11.89 -21.42
CA MET A 324 7.27 12.29 -20.09
C MET A 324 8.79 12.09 -19.96
N LEU A 325 9.31 10.94 -20.40
CA LEU A 325 10.74 10.65 -20.34
C LEU A 325 11.56 11.64 -21.19
N ALA A 326 11.03 12.07 -22.34
CA ALA A 326 11.64 13.10 -23.17
C ALA A 326 11.74 14.44 -22.41
N ARG A 327 10.66 14.84 -21.72
CA ARG A 327 10.63 16.08 -20.92
C ARG A 327 11.59 16.05 -19.73
N LEU A 328 11.78 14.87 -19.15
CA LEU A 328 12.69 14.65 -18.01
C LEU A 328 14.14 14.35 -18.45
N GLY A 329 14.44 14.32 -19.75
CA GLY A 329 15.78 13.99 -20.25
C GLY A 329 16.26 12.59 -19.86
N SER A 330 15.37 11.65 -19.56
CA SER A 330 15.72 10.40 -18.88
C SER A 330 16.24 9.28 -19.80
N PHE A 331 16.23 9.47 -21.13
CA PHE A 331 16.60 8.40 -22.06
C PHE A 331 18.07 7.99 -21.99
N GLU A 332 18.99 8.92 -21.77
CA GLU A 332 20.41 8.59 -21.60
C GLU A 332 20.63 7.72 -20.36
N GLY A 333 19.95 8.03 -19.25
CA GLY A 333 19.95 7.17 -18.06
C GLY A 333 19.43 5.76 -18.36
N ILE A 334 18.34 5.64 -19.15
CA ILE A 334 17.81 4.33 -19.56
C ILE A 334 18.80 3.58 -20.48
N ALA A 335 19.53 4.27 -21.34
CA ALA A 335 20.51 3.68 -22.25
C ALA A 335 21.67 2.98 -21.50
N GLN A 336 21.95 3.40 -20.26
CA GLN A 336 22.98 2.79 -19.41
C GLN A 336 22.68 1.32 -19.09
N LEU A 337 21.42 0.87 -19.16
CA LEU A 337 21.06 -0.56 -19.06
C LEU A 337 21.75 -1.42 -20.13
N MET A 338 22.07 -0.82 -21.28
CA MET A 338 22.82 -1.45 -22.38
C MET A 338 24.27 -0.96 -22.45
N ARG A 339 24.77 -0.28 -21.40
CA ARG A 339 26.07 0.40 -21.37
C ARG A 339 26.28 1.38 -22.54
N ALA A 340 25.19 2.02 -22.96
CA ALA A 340 25.19 3.06 -23.97
C ALA A 340 24.87 4.43 -23.34
N ASP A 341 25.23 5.50 -24.03
CA ASP A 341 25.16 6.89 -23.57
C ASP A 341 24.30 7.79 -24.48
N ASN A 342 23.55 7.21 -25.43
CA ASN A 342 22.75 7.97 -26.38
C ASN A 342 21.24 7.75 -26.18
N ALA A 343 20.48 8.83 -26.36
CA ALA A 343 19.03 8.82 -26.17
C ALA A 343 18.28 7.86 -27.11
N ALA A 344 18.80 7.60 -28.31
CA ALA A 344 18.17 6.69 -29.27
C ALA A 344 18.14 5.24 -28.75
N VAL A 345 19.25 4.75 -28.19
CA VAL A 345 19.29 3.46 -27.49
C VAL A 345 18.36 3.47 -26.28
N GLY A 346 18.30 4.57 -25.53
CA GLY A 346 17.37 4.74 -24.41
C GLY A 346 15.89 4.59 -24.81
N VAL A 347 15.49 5.19 -25.93
CA VAL A 347 14.13 5.05 -26.48
C VAL A 347 13.85 3.60 -26.89
N LEU A 348 14.79 2.93 -27.55
CA LEU A 348 14.64 1.53 -27.95
C LEU A 348 14.47 0.61 -26.73
N VAL A 349 15.32 0.78 -25.71
CA VAL A 349 15.23 0.03 -24.45
C VAL A 349 13.90 0.27 -23.76
N HIS A 350 13.43 1.53 -23.69
CA HIS A 350 12.13 1.88 -23.11
C HIS A 350 10.97 1.18 -23.83
N VAL A 351 10.97 1.15 -25.16
CA VAL A 351 9.94 0.45 -25.95
C VAL A 351 9.95 -1.05 -25.67
N LEU A 352 11.14 -1.67 -25.65
CA LEU A 352 11.29 -3.09 -25.35
C LEU A 352 10.79 -3.43 -23.95
N VAL A 353 11.20 -2.65 -22.95
CA VAL A 353 10.79 -2.80 -21.55
C VAL A 353 9.27 -2.62 -21.41
N SER A 354 8.67 -1.67 -22.13
CA SER A 354 7.21 -1.45 -22.16
C SER A 354 6.46 -2.67 -22.71
N VAL A 355 6.98 -3.30 -23.78
CA VAL A 355 6.41 -4.53 -24.35
C VAL A 355 6.51 -5.70 -23.37
N ILE A 356 7.65 -5.85 -22.69
CA ILE A 356 7.88 -6.91 -21.69
C ILE A 356 6.93 -6.74 -20.50
N TRP A 357 6.85 -5.55 -19.92
CA TRP A 357 5.95 -5.31 -18.79
C TRP A 357 4.47 -5.39 -19.18
N GLY A 358 4.13 -5.01 -20.41
CA GLY A 358 2.81 -5.25 -20.97
C GLY A 358 2.45 -6.73 -21.02
N ALA A 359 3.37 -7.58 -21.51
CA ALA A 359 3.19 -9.03 -21.51
C ALA A 359 3.00 -9.59 -20.09
N VAL A 360 3.83 -9.15 -19.14
CA VAL A 360 3.71 -9.52 -17.72
C VAL A 360 2.33 -9.13 -17.17
N TYR A 361 1.85 -7.91 -17.44
CA TYR A 361 0.52 -7.47 -17.03
C TYR A 361 -0.58 -8.37 -17.60
N GLY A 362 -0.51 -8.69 -18.90
CA GLY A 362 -1.47 -9.58 -19.54
C GLY A 362 -1.55 -10.96 -18.88
N LEU A 363 -0.41 -11.53 -18.50
CA LEU A 363 -0.36 -12.81 -17.77
C LEU A 363 -0.89 -12.71 -16.33
N LEU A 364 -0.58 -11.62 -15.62
CA LEU A 364 -0.95 -11.42 -14.23
C LEU A 364 -2.44 -11.06 -14.02
N PHE A 365 -2.99 -10.22 -14.90
CA PHE A 365 -4.30 -9.59 -14.72
C PHE A 365 -5.36 -10.06 -15.73
N ARG A 366 -5.10 -11.13 -16.50
CA ARG A 366 -6.12 -11.78 -17.33
C ARG A 366 -7.39 -12.05 -16.53
N ARG A 367 -8.56 -11.77 -17.13
CA ARG A 367 -9.89 -11.95 -16.53
C ARG A 367 -10.17 -11.08 -15.28
N GLN A 368 -9.30 -10.14 -14.92
CA GLN A 368 -9.52 -9.25 -13.77
C GLN A 368 -10.21 -7.92 -14.12
N THR A 369 -10.24 -7.55 -15.40
CA THR A 369 -10.87 -6.31 -15.85
C THR A 369 -12.31 -6.57 -16.30
N TYR A 370 -13.27 -6.04 -15.55
CA TYR A 370 -14.72 -6.18 -15.81
C TYR A 370 -15.39 -4.87 -16.25
N GLY A 371 -14.60 -3.82 -16.37
CA GLY A 371 -14.97 -2.51 -16.89
C GLY A 371 -13.82 -1.52 -16.78
N ILE A 372 -14.00 -0.32 -17.33
CA ILE A 372 -12.96 0.71 -17.39
C ILE A 372 -12.42 1.05 -15.99
N GLY A 373 -13.27 1.23 -14.98
CA GLY A 373 -12.83 1.53 -13.61
C GLY A 373 -11.90 0.45 -13.04
N SER A 374 -12.20 -0.83 -13.28
CA SER A 374 -11.30 -1.92 -12.86
C SER A 374 -10.03 -2.01 -13.69
N ALA A 375 -10.09 -1.66 -14.97
CA ALA A 375 -8.94 -1.63 -15.85
C ALA A 375 -7.95 -0.54 -15.41
N VAL A 376 -8.46 0.66 -15.07
CA VAL A 376 -7.67 1.74 -14.50
C VAL A 376 -7.14 1.33 -13.12
N GLY A 377 -7.96 0.77 -12.23
CA GLY A 377 -7.54 0.40 -10.88
C GLY A 377 -6.38 -0.62 -10.86
N TRP A 378 -6.51 -1.73 -11.59
CA TRP A 378 -5.42 -2.71 -11.73
C TRP A 378 -4.21 -2.12 -12.46
N GLY A 379 -4.45 -1.35 -13.51
CA GLY A 379 -3.41 -0.70 -14.29
C GLY A 379 -2.56 0.23 -13.43
N VAL A 380 -3.19 1.14 -12.69
CA VAL A 380 -2.51 2.06 -11.76
C VAL A 380 -1.79 1.29 -10.66
N ALA A 381 -2.41 0.27 -10.08
CA ALA A 381 -1.74 -0.54 -9.05
C ALA A 381 -0.47 -1.23 -9.58
N PHE A 382 -0.53 -1.73 -10.82
CA PHE A 382 0.64 -2.29 -11.50
C PHE A 382 1.67 -1.20 -11.85
N GLY A 383 1.23 -0.03 -12.30
CA GLY A 383 2.11 1.12 -12.53
C GLY A 383 2.88 1.52 -11.28
N PHE A 384 2.20 1.59 -10.12
CA PHE A 384 2.85 1.84 -8.84
C PHE A 384 3.88 0.76 -8.48
N PHE A 385 3.51 -0.51 -8.66
CA PHE A 385 4.45 -1.62 -8.50
C PHE A 385 5.69 -1.47 -9.39
N LEU A 386 5.51 -1.08 -10.66
CA LEU A 386 6.63 -0.82 -11.57
C LEU A 386 7.49 0.37 -11.15
N TRP A 387 6.92 1.40 -10.51
CA TRP A 387 7.72 2.50 -9.97
C TRP A 387 8.58 2.05 -8.77
N VAL A 388 8.04 1.21 -7.89
CA VAL A 388 8.80 0.63 -6.76
C VAL A 388 9.90 -0.32 -7.27
N VAL A 389 9.57 -1.17 -8.25
CA VAL A 389 10.50 -2.19 -8.75
C VAL A 389 11.48 -1.62 -9.77
N GLY A 390 11.08 -0.69 -10.63
CA GLY A 390 11.89 -0.20 -11.75
C GLY A 390 12.95 0.80 -11.31
N PRO A 391 12.65 2.11 -11.26
CA PRO A 391 13.63 3.14 -10.95
C PRO A 391 14.19 3.06 -9.53
N ASN A 392 13.45 2.53 -8.56
CA ASN A 392 13.92 2.47 -7.17
C ASN A 392 14.67 1.18 -6.82
N THR A 393 14.60 0.13 -7.64
CA THR A 393 15.21 -1.17 -7.29
C THR A 393 16.01 -1.77 -8.44
N LEU A 394 15.34 -2.20 -9.52
CA LEU A 394 15.97 -2.95 -10.60
C LEU A 394 16.95 -2.10 -11.40
N PHE A 395 16.71 -0.80 -11.58
CA PHE A 395 17.62 0.04 -12.35
C PHE A 395 19.04 0.04 -11.76
N ALA A 396 19.16 0.21 -10.45
CA ALA A 396 20.44 0.10 -9.75
C ALA A 396 21.06 -1.30 -9.90
N VAL A 397 20.27 -2.35 -9.62
CA VAL A 397 20.76 -3.74 -9.71
C VAL A 397 21.25 -4.09 -11.11
N LEU A 398 20.51 -3.71 -12.16
CA LEU A 398 20.84 -4.01 -13.55
C LEU A 398 22.05 -3.21 -14.07
N THR A 399 22.35 -2.06 -13.45
CA THR A 399 23.55 -1.26 -13.75
C THR A 399 24.74 -1.60 -12.85
N GLY A 400 24.59 -2.58 -11.95
CA GLY A 400 25.67 -3.04 -11.05
C GLY A 400 25.82 -2.23 -9.76
N HIS A 401 24.83 -1.41 -9.40
CA HIS A 401 24.80 -0.62 -8.17
C HIS A 401 23.86 -1.24 -7.13
N THR A 402 24.08 -0.92 -5.85
CA THR A 402 23.11 -1.20 -4.79
C THR A 402 21.90 -0.28 -4.94
N PRO A 403 20.66 -0.77 -4.77
CA PRO A 403 19.49 0.11 -4.67
C PRO A 403 19.69 1.15 -3.58
N ASP A 404 19.19 2.36 -3.80
CA ASP A 404 19.12 3.40 -2.78
C ASP A 404 17.66 3.73 -2.51
N TRP A 405 17.21 3.26 -1.36
CA TRP A 405 15.84 3.40 -0.87
C TRP A 405 15.66 4.54 0.13
N ALA A 406 16.67 5.40 0.33
CA ALA A 406 16.51 6.61 1.13
C ALA A 406 15.43 7.52 0.54
N ALA A 407 14.67 8.20 1.42
CA ALA A 407 13.61 9.11 0.98
C ALA A 407 14.16 10.27 0.14
N ASP A 408 15.30 10.85 0.53
CA ASP A 408 15.98 11.92 -0.23
C ASP A 408 16.38 11.48 -1.64
N SER A 409 16.76 10.21 -1.80
CA SER A 409 17.12 9.64 -3.10
C SER A 409 15.90 9.29 -3.96
N ALA A 410 14.77 8.97 -3.32
CA ALA A 410 13.51 8.67 -4.01
C ALA A 410 12.71 9.93 -4.37
N ALA A 411 12.79 11.01 -3.58
CA ALA A 411 12.00 12.22 -3.73
C ALA A 411 12.13 12.88 -5.12
N PRO A 412 13.34 13.03 -5.72
CA PRO A 412 13.50 13.55 -7.07
C PRO A 412 12.79 12.69 -8.14
N ARG A 413 12.54 11.41 -7.86
CA ARG A 413 11.91 10.46 -8.79
C ARG A 413 10.37 10.51 -8.72
N THR A 414 9.77 11.40 -7.95
CA THR A 414 8.30 11.56 -7.85
C THR A 414 7.64 11.90 -9.19
N ALA A 415 8.32 12.64 -10.08
CA ALA A 415 7.80 12.88 -11.42
C ALA A 415 7.64 11.58 -12.24
N SER A 416 8.58 10.64 -12.07
CA SER A 416 8.50 9.32 -12.72
C SER A 416 7.38 8.45 -12.15
N LEU A 417 6.96 8.65 -10.89
CA LEU A 417 5.80 7.97 -10.31
C LEU A 417 4.55 8.28 -11.13
N VAL A 418 4.29 9.56 -11.42
CA VAL A 418 3.15 9.97 -12.25
C VAL A 418 3.20 9.28 -13.63
N GLY A 419 4.39 9.25 -14.25
CA GLY A 419 4.61 8.55 -15.51
C GLY A 419 4.24 7.06 -15.46
N HIS A 420 4.65 6.35 -14.41
CA HIS A 420 4.32 4.94 -14.22
C HIS A 420 2.84 4.70 -13.90
N LEU A 421 2.19 5.57 -13.12
CA LEU A 421 0.75 5.47 -12.83
C LEU A 421 -0.06 5.63 -14.13
N VAL A 422 0.30 6.60 -14.97
CA VAL A 422 -0.38 6.81 -16.26
C VAL A 422 -0.07 5.69 -17.25
N TYR A 423 1.19 5.25 -17.35
CA TYR A 423 1.55 4.05 -18.12
C TYR A 423 0.66 2.87 -17.75
N GLY A 424 0.54 2.60 -16.44
CA GLY A 424 -0.27 1.53 -15.90
C GLY A 424 -1.76 1.68 -16.25
N ALA A 425 -2.33 2.87 -16.09
CA ALA A 425 -3.72 3.15 -16.46
C ALA A 425 -4.00 2.90 -17.95
N VAL A 426 -3.13 3.41 -18.84
CA VAL A 426 -3.24 3.22 -20.30
C VAL A 426 -3.09 1.74 -20.67
N LEU A 427 -2.10 1.05 -20.10
CA LEU A 427 -1.90 -0.39 -20.25
C LEU A 427 -3.15 -1.18 -19.84
N GLY A 428 -3.71 -0.88 -18.67
CA GLY A 428 -4.90 -1.56 -18.16
C GLY A 428 -6.12 -1.37 -19.06
N VAL A 429 -6.39 -0.13 -19.49
CA VAL A 429 -7.49 0.19 -20.41
C VAL A 429 -7.28 -0.43 -21.79
N GLY A 430 -6.07 -0.35 -22.35
CA GLY A 430 -5.70 -0.94 -23.63
C GLY A 430 -5.89 -2.46 -23.62
N PHE A 431 -5.40 -3.13 -22.58
CA PHE A 431 -5.57 -4.57 -22.41
C PHE A 431 -7.05 -4.95 -22.31
N HIS A 432 -7.82 -4.23 -21.49
CA HIS A 432 -9.27 -4.46 -21.35
C HIS A 432 -10.00 -4.34 -22.70
N TYR A 433 -9.64 -3.34 -23.50
CA TYR A 433 -10.26 -3.13 -24.81
C TYR A 433 -9.96 -4.26 -25.80
N LEU A 434 -8.70 -4.70 -25.84
CA LEU A 434 -8.27 -5.83 -26.67
C LEU A 434 -8.92 -7.15 -26.23
N GLU A 435 -9.11 -7.34 -24.92
CA GLU A 435 -9.82 -8.51 -24.36
C GLU A 435 -11.33 -8.44 -24.67
N ALA A 436 -11.95 -7.26 -24.55
CA ALA A 436 -13.38 -7.05 -24.80
C ALA A 436 -13.77 -7.28 -26.27
N ARG A 437 -12.89 -6.91 -27.21
CA ARG A 437 -13.06 -7.12 -28.66
C ARG A 437 -12.94 -8.59 -29.09
N HIS A 438 -12.47 -9.47 -28.22
CA HIS A 438 -12.35 -10.88 -28.56
C HIS A 438 -13.73 -11.54 -28.75
N ASN A 439 -13.96 -12.06 -29.95
CA ASN A 439 -15.22 -12.67 -30.36
C ASN A 439 -14.97 -14.08 -30.93
N PRO A 440 -14.84 -15.10 -30.07
CA PRO A 440 -14.71 -16.48 -30.54
C PRO A 440 -16.00 -16.89 -31.24
N TRP A 441 -15.89 -17.27 -32.51
CA TRP A 441 -17.02 -17.60 -33.38
C TRP A 441 -17.82 -18.82 -32.88
N TRP A 442 -17.19 -19.69 -32.08
CA TRP A 442 -17.78 -20.91 -31.53
C TRP A 442 -18.56 -20.70 -30.22
N GLN A 443 -18.51 -19.51 -29.60
CA GLN A 443 -19.26 -19.24 -28.37
C GLN A 443 -20.48 -18.35 -28.63
N PRO A 444 -21.72 -18.84 -28.34
CA PRO A 444 -22.93 -18.04 -28.46
C PRO A 444 -22.83 -16.72 -27.68
N ARG A 445 -23.34 -15.64 -28.28
CA ARG A 445 -23.28 -14.28 -27.69
C ARG A 445 -23.95 -14.23 -26.31
N ARG A 446 -25.07 -14.93 -26.12
CA ARG A 446 -25.82 -14.98 -24.85
C ARG A 446 -24.98 -15.57 -23.71
N THR A 447 -24.36 -16.74 -23.93
CA THR A 447 -23.50 -17.40 -22.94
C THR A 447 -22.36 -16.50 -22.48
N ARG A 448 -21.76 -15.75 -23.42
CA ARG A 448 -20.69 -14.79 -23.11
C ARG A 448 -21.17 -13.61 -22.26
N LEU A 449 -22.34 -13.05 -22.58
CA LEU A 449 -22.93 -11.96 -21.80
C LEU A 449 -23.29 -12.43 -20.38
N GLU A 450 -23.86 -13.61 -20.24
CA GLU A 450 -24.18 -14.20 -18.93
C GLU A 450 -22.91 -14.50 -18.12
N ALA A 451 -21.88 -15.06 -18.74
CA ALA A 451 -20.59 -15.30 -18.10
C ALA A 451 -19.92 -13.98 -17.65
N ARG A 452 -19.93 -12.94 -18.50
CA ARG A 452 -19.41 -11.60 -18.16
C ARG A 452 -20.20 -10.97 -17.01
N ALA A 453 -21.54 -11.05 -17.03
CA ALA A 453 -22.39 -10.53 -15.95
C ALA A 453 -22.13 -11.24 -14.62
N ARG A 454 -21.99 -12.58 -14.63
CA ARG A 454 -21.65 -13.37 -13.44
C ARG A 454 -20.26 -13.02 -12.90
N ARG A 455 -19.24 -12.91 -13.77
CA ARG A 455 -17.87 -12.52 -13.38
C ARG A 455 -17.83 -11.11 -12.79
N ARG A 456 -18.46 -10.14 -13.45
CA ARG A 456 -18.58 -8.76 -12.95
C ARG A 456 -19.25 -8.71 -11.59
N ARG A 457 -20.35 -9.44 -11.40
CA ARG A 457 -21.04 -9.50 -10.10
C ARG A 457 -20.14 -10.08 -9.01
N ARG A 458 -19.43 -11.18 -9.28
CA ARG A 458 -18.48 -11.78 -8.33
C ARG A 458 -17.33 -10.83 -7.99
N GLN A 459 -16.76 -10.15 -8.97
CA GLN A 459 -15.62 -9.24 -8.75
C GLN A 459 -16.02 -7.94 -8.04
N LEU A 460 -17.23 -7.43 -8.26
CA LEU A 460 -17.75 -6.29 -7.50
C LEU A 460 -17.99 -6.62 -6.02
N GLN A 461 -18.05 -7.91 -5.65
CA GLN A 461 -18.24 -8.36 -4.28
C GLN A 461 -16.90 -8.64 -3.56
N THR A 462 -15.76 -8.54 -4.26
CA THR A 462 -14.43 -8.70 -3.65
C THR A 462 -13.88 -7.36 -3.16
N SER A 463 -12.79 -7.41 -2.38
CA SER A 463 -12.02 -6.23 -1.97
C SER A 463 -11.19 -5.56 -3.07
N ALA A 464 -11.33 -5.99 -4.33
CA ALA A 464 -10.58 -5.43 -5.45
C ALA A 464 -10.61 -3.87 -5.50
N PRO A 465 -11.77 -3.20 -5.43
CA PRO A 465 -11.80 -1.73 -5.42
C PRO A 465 -11.09 -1.12 -4.21
N ALA A 466 -11.23 -1.72 -3.03
CA ALA A 466 -10.55 -1.26 -1.82
C ALA A 466 -9.02 -1.36 -1.97
N ILE A 467 -8.52 -2.45 -2.55
CA ILE A 467 -7.09 -2.69 -2.73
C ILE A 467 -6.48 -1.67 -3.70
N TRP A 468 -7.10 -1.37 -4.85
CA TRP A 468 -6.54 -0.35 -5.75
C TRP A 468 -6.63 1.05 -5.17
N ALA A 469 -7.71 1.35 -4.43
CA ALA A 469 -7.83 2.61 -3.72
C ALA A 469 -6.76 2.75 -2.63
N LEU A 470 -6.40 1.67 -1.94
CA LEU A 470 -5.31 1.64 -0.98
C LEU A 470 -3.95 1.81 -1.65
N VAL A 471 -3.72 1.20 -2.82
CA VAL A 471 -2.50 1.46 -3.58
C VAL A 471 -2.40 2.93 -3.98
N MET A 472 -3.51 3.54 -4.42
CA MET A 472 -3.55 4.96 -4.72
C MET A 472 -3.26 5.79 -3.46
N LEU A 473 -3.83 5.43 -2.30
CA LEU A 473 -3.54 6.09 -1.04
C LEU A 473 -2.05 6.02 -0.69
N ILE A 474 -1.42 4.85 -0.83
CA ILE A 474 0.02 4.67 -0.58
C ILE A 474 0.83 5.56 -1.52
N ALA A 475 0.51 5.56 -2.82
CA ALA A 475 1.17 6.40 -3.81
C ALA A 475 1.02 7.91 -3.48
N LEU A 476 -0.18 8.33 -3.07
CA LEU A 476 -0.48 9.71 -2.68
C LEU A 476 0.12 10.11 -1.33
N SER A 477 0.45 9.15 -0.46
CA SER A 477 1.20 9.44 0.77
C SER A 477 2.69 9.68 0.53
N LEU A 478 3.24 9.30 -0.63
CA LEU A 478 4.67 9.49 -0.89
C LEU A 478 5.08 10.97 -0.93
N PRO A 479 4.38 11.87 -1.66
CA PRO A 479 4.68 13.30 -1.58
C PRO A 479 4.59 13.88 -0.16
N ILE A 480 3.66 13.37 0.66
CA ILE A 480 3.54 13.76 2.07
C ILE A 480 4.85 13.41 2.80
N ILE A 481 5.29 12.15 2.70
CA ILE A 481 6.52 11.64 3.32
C ILE A 481 7.76 12.40 2.82
N PHE A 482 7.87 12.65 1.51
CA PHE A 482 9.04 13.29 0.92
C PHE A 482 9.20 14.77 1.27
N GLY A 483 8.09 15.51 1.46
CA GLY A 483 8.18 16.95 1.74
C GLY A 483 8.69 17.32 3.15
N GLY A 484 9.08 16.35 3.98
CA GLY A 484 9.69 16.61 5.30
C GLY A 484 11.09 17.21 5.23
N SER A 485 11.79 17.07 4.10
CA SER A 485 13.17 17.56 3.90
C SER A 485 13.27 19.09 3.90
N ASP A 486 12.28 19.79 3.34
CA ASP A 486 12.25 21.26 3.26
C ASP A 486 12.06 21.93 4.63
N GLU A 487 11.32 21.31 5.56
CA GLU A 487 11.22 21.81 6.94
C GLU A 487 12.50 21.58 7.74
N MET A 488 13.16 20.44 7.55
CA MET A 488 14.41 20.12 8.24
C MET A 488 15.54 21.07 7.81
N GLY A 489 15.64 21.37 6.51
CA GLY A 489 16.60 22.35 5.98
C GLY A 489 16.34 23.77 6.49
N ARG A 490 15.07 24.20 6.55
CA ARG A 490 14.70 25.51 7.10
C ARG A 490 14.98 25.63 8.60
N ASN A 491 14.72 24.58 9.37
CA ASN A 491 14.98 24.56 10.81
C ASN A 491 16.49 24.53 11.12
N ALA A 492 17.29 23.81 10.31
CA ALA A 492 18.75 23.81 10.43
C ALA A 492 19.35 25.19 10.15
N MET A 493 18.94 25.87 9.07
CA MET A 493 19.39 27.24 8.79
C MET A 493 19.01 28.23 9.91
N LYS A 494 17.83 28.07 10.51
CA LYS A 494 17.36 28.93 11.60
C LYS A 494 18.13 28.69 12.90
N ALA A 495 18.51 27.45 13.19
CA ALA A 495 19.37 27.13 14.33
C ALA A 495 20.80 27.68 14.13
N GLU A 496 21.33 27.58 12.92
CA GLU A 496 22.67 28.08 12.58
C GLU A 496 22.72 29.62 12.64
N SER A 497 21.69 30.32 12.15
CA SER A 497 21.60 31.78 12.26
C SER A 497 21.51 32.26 13.70
N THR A 498 20.77 31.54 14.56
CA THR A 498 20.65 31.86 15.99
C THR A 498 22.00 31.64 16.70
N SER A 499 22.73 30.58 16.34
CA SER A 499 24.07 30.32 16.90
C SER A 499 25.14 31.30 16.42
N ALA A 500 24.98 31.87 15.23
CA ALA A 500 25.87 32.88 14.68
C ALA A 500 25.63 34.27 15.30
N GLU A 501 24.39 34.56 15.71
CA GLU A 501 24.04 35.81 16.39
C GLU A 501 24.49 35.81 17.87
N GLU A 502 24.53 34.65 18.52
CA GLU A 502 25.10 34.48 19.87
C GLU A 502 26.64 34.48 19.90
N ARG A 503 27.29 34.10 18.79
CA ARG A 503 28.75 34.28 18.61
C ARG A 503 29.00 35.69 18.09
N GLY A 504 28.94 36.66 19.00
CA GLY A 504 29.35 38.04 18.72
C GLY A 504 30.70 38.13 18.00
N PRO A 505 30.98 39.24 17.28
CA PRO A 505 32.13 39.35 16.39
C PRO A 505 33.45 39.06 17.12
N PRO A 506 34.44 38.42 16.45
CA PRO A 506 35.75 38.18 17.05
C PRO A 506 36.36 39.52 17.46
N MET A 507 36.67 39.66 18.76
CA MET A 507 37.51 40.75 19.25
C MET A 507 38.92 40.51 18.72
N ASP A 508 39.25 41.09 17.58
CA ASP A 508 40.63 41.26 17.16
C ASP A 508 40.84 42.66 16.56
N ASP A 509 41.96 43.26 16.92
CA ASP A 509 42.48 44.57 16.53
C ASP A 509 41.74 45.85 16.98
N MET A 510 41.92 46.22 18.25
CA MET A 510 42.07 47.64 18.60
C MET A 510 43.54 48.06 18.44
N GLN A 511 43.88 48.61 17.28
CA GLN A 511 45.10 49.41 17.13
C GLN A 511 44.97 50.74 17.92
N PRO A 512 45.99 51.14 18.69
CA PRO A 512 45.96 52.44 19.36
C PRO A 512 46.29 53.57 18.37
N MET A 513 45.36 54.49 18.17
CA MET A 513 45.67 55.80 17.58
C MET A 513 46.20 56.73 18.68
N ARG A 514 47.49 57.08 18.52
CA ARG A 514 48.26 58.24 19.01
C ARG A 514 48.02 58.80 20.41
#